data_AF-X0XXY4-F1
#
_entry.id   AF-X0XXY4-F1
#
_cell.length_a   1.000
_cell.length_b   1.000
_cell.length_c   1.000
_cell.angle_alpha   90.00
_cell.angle_beta   90.00
_cell.angle_gamma   90.00
#
_symmetry.space_group_name_H-M   'P 1'
#
loop_
_entity.id
_entity.type
_entity.pdbx_description
1 polymer ?
#
loop_
_entity_poly.entity_id
_entity_poly.type
_entity_poly.pdbx_seq_one_letter_code
_entity_poly.pdbx_strand_id
1 'polypeptide(L)'
;IEDNHAQMVHHNARAGNFKGSPVHEEMQEAAEKVGVDFNINVVTNEHHEIIEIVAGELYKSWLRGVEVGKKIYLCPIKQKAEVVIASAGGYPKDINVYQAQKALGNACHAVKPGGTIILLAECTEKYGEATFEKWIEEANTPDDIIKRLKNKFV
;
A
#
# COMPACT_ATOMS: atom_id res chain seq x y z
N ILE A 1 10.82 4.79 12.11
CA ILE A 1 9.82 4.95 11.03
C ILE A 1 10.50 4.79 9.68
N GLU A 2 11.47 5.64 9.33
CA GLU A 2 12.24 5.55 8.07
C GLU A 2 12.89 4.17 7.87
N ASP A 3 13.55 3.62 8.90
CA ASP A 3 14.18 2.28 8.82
C ASP A 3 13.18 1.17 8.45
N ASN A 4 11.96 1.24 9.01
CA ASN A 4 10.89 0.30 8.70
C ASN A 4 10.36 0.51 7.27
N HIS A 5 10.23 1.76 6.82
CA HIS A 5 9.78 2.08 5.46
C HIS A 5 10.79 1.68 4.39
N ALA A 6 12.09 1.68 4.72
CA ALA A 6 13.13 1.14 3.84
C ALA A 6 12.89 -0.34 3.47
N GLN A 7 12.16 -1.08 4.31
CA GLN A 7 11.81 -2.49 4.06
C GLN A 7 10.66 -2.67 3.05
N MET A 8 10.00 -1.60 2.61
CA MET A 8 8.89 -1.68 1.64
C MET A 8 9.31 -2.21 0.26
N VAL A 9 10.61 -2.21 -0.05
CA VAL A 9 11.14 -2.79 -1.30
C VAL A 9 11.19 -4.33 -1.27
N HIS A 10 10.93 -4.95 -0.13
CA HIS A 10 10.94 -6.41 0.03
C HIS A 10 9.76 -7.06 -0.72
N HIS A 11 9.99 -8.21 -1.36
CA HIS A 11 8.98 -8.86 -2.23
C HIS A 11 7.68 -9.30 -1.51
N ASN A 12 7.74 -9.44 -0.18
CA ASN A 12 6.59 -9.75 0.68
C ASN A 12 5.89 -8.49 1.23
N ALA A 13 6.51 -7.32 1.16
CA ALA A 13 5.92 -6.05 1.57
C ALA A 13 4.99 -5.53 0.46
N ARG A 14 3.83 -6.18 0.32
CA ARG A 14 2.85 -5.90 -0.75
C ARG A 14 1.43 -5.87 -0.22
N ALA A 15 0.55 -5.20 -0.96
CA ALA A 15 -0.87 -5.09 -0.61
C ALA A 15 -1.50 -6.47 -0.35
N GLY A 16 -2.25 -6.57 0.75
CA GLY A 16 -2.94 -7.80 1.14
C GLY A 16 -2.05 -8.92 1.74
N ASN A 17 -0.72 -8.73 1.82
CA ASN A 17 0.20 -9.69 2.42
C ASN A 17 0.89 -9.13 3.67
N PHE A 18 0.58 -9.71 4.83
CA PHE A 18 1.26 -9.42 6.09
C PHE A 18 2.26 -10.52 6.50
N LYS A 19 2.07 -11.76 6.01
CA LYS A 19 2.93 -12.90 6.37
C LYS A 19 4.29 -12.78 5.69
N GLY A 20 5.39 -12.88 6.44
CA GLY A 20 6.73 -12.75 5.91
C GLY A 20 7.07 -11.33 5.43
N SER A 21 6.24 -10.34 5.78
CA SER A 21 6.46 -8.93 5.44
C SER A 21 7.31 -8.30 6.54
N PRO A 22 8.57 -7.92 6.27
CA PRO A 22 9.44 -7.37 7.31
C PRO A 22 8.87 -6.08 7.93
N VAL A 23 8.16 -5.29 7.11
CA VAL A 23 7.45 -4.08 7.55
C VAL A 23 6.46 -4.42 8.68
N HIS A 24 5.61 -5.42 8.45
CA HIS A 24 4.58 -5.82 9.41
C HIS A 24 5.17 -6.49 10.63
N GLU A 25 6.17 -7.36 10.45
CA GLU A 25 6.80 -8.10 11.55
C GLU A 25 7.46 -7.14 12.56
N GLU A 26 8.16 -6.11 12.09
CA GLU A 26 8.74 -5.08 12.97
C GLU A 26 7.64 -4.24 13.66
N MET A 27 6.57 -3.87 12.94
CA MET A 27 5.44 -3.15 13.55
C MET A 27 4.75 -3.97 14.65
N GLN A 28 4.58 -5.27 14.41
CA GLN A 28 3.98 -6.19 15.39
C GLN A 28 4.89 -6.36 16.62
N GLU A 29 6.19 -6.57 16.41
CA GLU A 29 7.17 -6.65 17.49
C GLU A 29 7.19 -5.37 18.34
N ALA A 30 7.15 -4.20 17.69
CA ALA A 30 7.10 -2.91 18.38
C ALA A 30 5.83 -2.78 19.24
N ALA A 31 4.68 -3.18 18.71
CA ALA A 31 3.40 -3.12 19.45
C ALA A 31 3.38 -4.09 20.64
N GLU A 32 3.98 -5.28 20.51
CA GLU A 32 4.15 -6.24 21.60
C GLU A 32 5.08 -5.71 22.70
N LYS A 33 6.18 -5.05 22.33
CA LYS A 33 7.12 -4.42 23.28
C LYS A 33 6.50 -3.27 24.05
N VAL A 34 5.63 -2.50 23.41
CA VAL A 34 4.89 -1.40 24.08
C VAL A 34 3.85 -1.94 25.07
N GLY A 35 3.36 -3.17 24.86
CA GLY A 35 2.37 -3.79 25.73
C GLY A 35 0.95 -3.26 25.47
N VAL A 36 0.50 -3.27 24.22
CA VAL A 36 -0.87 -2.85 23.89
C VAL A 36 -1.87 -3.92 24.37
N ASP A 37 -2.56 -3.65 25.47
CA ASP A 37 -3.49 -4.60 26.12
C ASP A 37 -4.79 -4.83 25.34
N PHE A 38 -5.25 -3.82 24.60
CA PHE A 38 -6.54 -3.84 23.92
C PHE A 38 -6.56 -2.90 22.71
N ASN A 39 -7.20 -3.32 21.63
CA ASN A 39 -7.49 -2.44 20.50
C ASN A 39 -8.96 -2.56 20.08
N ILE A 40 -9.41 -1.56 19.31
CA ILE A 40 -10.67 -1.58 18.59
C ILE A 40 -10.35 -1.16 17.16
N ASN A 41 -10.73 -1.97 16.19
CA ASN A 41 -10.62 -1.64 14.76
C ASN A 41 -11.98 -1.76 14.10
N VAL A 42 -12.24 -0.89 13.13
CA VAL A 42 -13.44 -0.92 12.28
C VAL A 42 -13.04 -1.31 10.87
N VAL A 43 -13.80 -2.20 10.26
CA VAL A 43 -13.75 -2.42 8.81
C VAL A 43 -14.89 -1.62 8.20
N THR A 44 -14.58 -0.82 7.19
CA THR A 44 -15.58 -0.03 6.46
C THR A 44 -15.78 -0.59 5.05
N ASN A 45 -16.84 -0.17 4.37
CA ASN A 45 -17.02 -0.37 2.92
C ASN A 45 -16.59 0.90 2.14
N GLU A 46 -16.81 0.91 0.83
CA GLU A 46 -16.50 2.03 -0.08
C GLU A 46 -17.27 3.32 0.23
N HIS A 47 -18.37 3.22 0.98
CA HIS A 47 -19.19 4.36 1.44
C HIS A 47 -18.85 4.81 2.86
N HIS A 48 -17.75 4.31 3.43
CA HIS A 48 -17.32 4.56 4.81
C HIS A 48 -18.28 4.04 5.89
N GLU A 49 -19.21 3.17 5.53
CA GLU A 49 -20.13 2.53 6.48
C GLU A 49 -19.39 1.42 7.22
N ILE A 50 -19.63 1.31 8.53
CA ILE A 50 -19.03 0.26 9.36
C ILE A 50 -19.74 -1.06 9.06
N ILE A 51 -18.97 -2.07 8.66
CA ILE A 51 -19.45 -3.40 8.34
C ILE A 51 -19.00 -4.46 9.35
N GLU A 52 -17.96 -4.16 10.14
CA GLU A 52 -17.46 -5.02 11.21
C GLU A 52 -16.71 -4.19 12.24
N ILE A 53 -16.86 -4.54 13.52
CA ILE A 53 -16.10 -3.97 14.62
C ILE A 53 -15.39 -5.12 15.33
N VAL A 54 -14.06 -5.09 15.36
CA VAL A 54 -13.25 -6.07 16.08
C VAL A 54 -12.58 -5.41 17.27
N ALA A 55 -12.67 -6.04 18.44
CA ALA A 55 -12.11 -5.52 19.67
C ALA A 55 -11.56 -6.67 20.52
N GLY A 56 -10.42 -6.45 21.19
CA GLY A 56 -9.80 -7.47 22.01
C GLY A 56 -8.29 -7.36 22.09
N GLU A 57 -7.65 -8.50 22.38
CA GLU A 57 -6.21 -8.66 22.33
C GLU A 57 -5.67 -8.28 20.95
N LEU A 58 -4.61 -7.45 20.94
CA LEU A 58 -4.07 -6.74 19.78
C LEU A 58 -4.04 -7.58 18.50
N TYR A 59 -3.35 -8.73 18.52
CA TYR A 59 -3.09 -9.51 17.32
C TYR A 59 -4.33 -10.30 16.89
N LYS A 60 -5.03 -10.97 17.82
CA LYS A 60 -6.22 -11.78 17.50
C LYS A 60 -7.37 -10.95 16.94
N SER A 61 -7.67 -9.81 17.56
CA SER A 61 -8.74 -8.92 17.09
C SER A 61 -8.39 -8.30 15.72
N TRP A 62 -7.14 -7.85 15.54
CA TRP A 62 -6.66 -7.32 14.27
C TRP A 62 -6.73 -8.38 13.17
N LEU A 63 -6.27 -9.60 13.46
CA LEU A 63 -6.30 -10.71 12.50
C LEU A 63 -7.73 -11.02 12.06
N ARG A 64 -8.70 -10.97 12.97
CA ARG A 64 -10.12 -11.12 12.62
C ARG A 64 -10.58 -10.01 11.66
N GLY A 65 -10.19 -8.76 11.92
CA GLY A 65 -10.47 -7.63 11.02
C GLY A 65 -9.85 -7.83 9.64
N VAL A 66 -8.61 -8.32 9.58
CA VAL A 66 -7.92 -8.66 8.33
C VAL A 66 -8.66 -9.74 7.55
N GLU A 67 -9.14 -10.80 8.21
CA GLU A 67 -9.92 -11.87 7.55
C GLU A 67 -11.22 -11.35 6.94
N VAL A 68 -11.91 -10.42 7.62
CA VAL A 68 -13.11 -9.76 7.10
C VAL A 68 -12.75 -8.87 5.92
N GLY A 69 -11.75 -8.00 6.07
CA GLY A 69 -11.27 -7.13 4.99
C GLY A 69 -10.83 -7.90 3.75
N LYS A 70 -10.17 -9.05 3.90
CA LYS A 70 -9.75 -9.90 2.76
C LYS A 70 -10.91 -10.39 1.91
N LYS A 71 -12.09 -10.64 2.49
CA LYS A 71 -13.27 -11.10 1.75
C LYS A 71 -13.87 -10.00 0.86
N ILE A 72 -13.55 -8.75 1.15
CA ILE A 72 -14.18 -7.56 0.56
C ILE A 72 -13.24 -6.91 -0.42
N TYR A 73 -11.96 -6.80 -0.04
CA TYR A 73 -10.97 -6.03 -0.77
C TYR A 73 -10.05 -6.86 -1.67
N LEU A 74 -9.97 -8.18 -1.50
CA LEU A 74 -9.20 -9.03 -2.40
C LEU A 74 -10.03 -9.45 -3.60
N CYS A 75 -9.51 -9.16 -4.79
CA CYS A 75 -10.07 -9.60 -6.05
C CYS A 75 -9.18 -10.70 -6.66
N PRO A 76 -9.68 -11.94 -6.84
CA PRO A 76 -8.93 -13.00 -7.52
C PRO A 76 -8.68 -12.65 -8.99
N ILE A 77 -7.42 -12.63 -9.40
CA ILE A 77 -7.02 -12.39 -10.78
C ILE A 77 -6.83 -13.75 -11.47
N LYS A 78 -7.75 -14.13 -12.36
CA LYS A 78 -7.69 -15.41 -13.10
C LYS A 78 -6.48 -15.48 -14.03
N GLN A 79 -6.17 -14.37 -14.69
CA GLN A 79 -5.03 -14.24 -15.59
C GLN A 79 -4.57 -12.78 -15.64
N LYS A 80 -3.29 -12.57 -15.90
CA LYS A 80 -2.73 -11.24 -16.12
C LYS A 80 -3.09 -10.70 -17.52
N ALA A 81 -3.31 -9.40 -17.63
CA ALA A 81 -3.66 -8.71 -18.87
C ALA A 81 -2.45 -7.99 -19.49
N GLU A 82 -2.49 -7.77 -20.81
CA GLU A 82 -1.48 -6.95 -21.52
C GLU A 82 -1.67 -5.45 -21.26
N VAL A 83 -2.92 -5.02 -21.07
CA VAL A 83 -3.28 -3.66 -20.69
C VAL A 83 -4.20 -3.70 -19.48
N VAL A 84 -3.89 -2.90 -18.46
CA VAL A 84 -4.72 -2.70 -17.26
C VAL A 84 -5.12 -1.23 -17.17
N ILE A 85 -6.40 -0.96 -17.02
CA ILE A 85 -6.91 0.39 -16.73
C ILE A 85 -7.27 0.42 -15.24
N ALA A 86 -6.75 1.42 -14.52
CA ALA A 86 -7.00 1.59 -13.09
C ALA A 86 -7.30 3.05 -12.77
N SER A 87 -8.02 3.29 -11.68
CA SER A 87 -8.25 4.63 -11.13
C SER A 87 -7.76 4.68 -9.69
N ALA A 88 -7.28 5.85 -9.26
CA ALA A 88 -6.98 6.14 -7.86
C ALA A 88 -8.23 6.31 -6.98
N GLY A 89 -9.42 6.33 -7.58
CA GLY A 89 -10.70 6.31 -6.86
C GLY A 89 -11.30 7.68 -6.58
N GLY A 90 -10.84 8.73 -7.29
CA GLY A 90 -11.33 10.10 -7.17
C GLY A 90 -10.95 10.78 -5.85
N TYR A 91 -11.37 12.04 -5.70
CA TYR A 91 -11.03 12.84 -4.54
C TYR A 91 -11.60 12.23 -3.24
N PRO A 92 -10.84 12.21 -2.13
CA PRO A 92 -9.49 12.76 -1.96
C PRO A 92 -8.35 11.77 -2.24
N LYS A 93 -8.64 10.56 -2.74
CA LYS A 93 -7.64 9.48 -2.91
C LYS A 93 -6.69 9.74 -4.09
N ASP A 94 -7.10 10.56 -5.05
CA ASP A 94 -6.31 10.92 -6.22
C ASP A 94 -5.78 12.36 -6.19
N ILE A 95 -5.70 12.97 -4.99
CA ILE A 95 -5.29 14.36 -4.80
C ILE A 95 -3.90 14.68 -5.36
N ASN A 96 -2.97 13.71 -5.41
CA ASN A 96 -1.64 13.86 -5.99
C ASN A 96 -1.05 12.53 -6.48
N VAL A 97 0.05 12.60 -7.25
CA VAL A 97 0.75 11.45 -7.81
C VAL A 97 1.26 10.52 -6.71
N TYR A 98 1.75 11.08 -5.59
CA TYR A 98 2.22 10.29 -4.45
C TYR A 98 1.13 9.37 -3.88
N GLN A 99 -0.14 9.81 -3.83
CA GLN A 99 -1.25 8.95 -3.42
C GLN A 99 -1.71 8.02 -4.55
N ALA A 100 -1.77 8.52 -5.78
CA ALA A 100 -2.24 7.75 -6.94
C ALA A 100 -1.41 6.47 -7.19
N GLN A 101 -0.13 6.47 -6.81
CA GLN A 101 0.74 5.29 -6.91
C GLN A 101 0.19 4.06 -6.16
N LYS A 102 -0.67 4.23 -5.15
CA LYS A 102 -1.30 3.09 -4.44
C LYS A 102 -2.16 2.26 -5.39
N ALA A 103 -2.92 2.92 -6.27
CA ALA A 103 -3.69 2.24 -7.29
C ALA A 103 -2.80 1.62 -8.37
N LEU A 104 -1.68 2.28 -8.72
CA LEU A 104 -0.66 1.71 -9.60
C LEU A 104 -0.09 0.41 -9.02
N GLY A 105 0.27 0.38 -7.73
CA GLY A 105 0.77 -0.81 -7.03
C GLY A 105 -0.21 -1.98 -7.10
N ASN A 106 -1.51 -1.72 -6.92
CA ASN A 106 -2.54 -2.75 -7.10
C ASN A 106 -2.64 -3.23 -8.56
N ALA A 107 -2.60 -2.31 -9.53
CA ALA A 107 -2.66 -2.63 -10.96
C ALA A 107 -1.47 -3.50 -11.43
N CYS A 108 -0.28 -3.32 -10.84
CA CYS A 108 0.91 -4.13 -11.11
C CYS A 108 0.70 -5.63 -10.87
N HIS A 109 -0.22 -6.02 -9.98
CA HIS A 109 -0.55 -7.43 -9.77
C HIS A 109 -1.34 -8.04 -10.94
N ALA A 110 -2.08 -7.22 -11.70
CA ALA A 110 -2.94 -7.65 -12.79
C ALA A 110 -2.29 -7.57 -14.18
N VAL A 111 -1.18 -6.85 -14.33
CA VAL A 111 -0.50 -6.68 -15.63
C VAL A 111 0.56 -7.77 -15.86
N LYS A 112 0.72 -8.20 -17.11
CA LYS A 112 1.83 -9.06 -17.56
C LYS A 112 3.17 -8.28 -17.51
N PRO A 113 4.31 -8.97 -17.32
CA PRO A 113 5.62 -8.34 -17.55
C PRO A 113 5.68 -7.71 -18.95
N GLY A 114 6.09 -6.45 -19.04
CA GLY A 114 6.14 -5.69 -20.29
C GLY A 114 4.78 -5.15 -20.78
N GLY A 115 3.68 -5.39 -20.05
CA GLY A 115 2.37 -4.81 -20.35
C GLY A 115 2.26 -3.35 -19.94
N THR A 116 1.12 -2.73 -20.26
CA THR A 116 0.84 -1.31 -20.02
C THR A 116 -0.21 -1.12 -18.93
N ILE A 117 0.01 -0.14 -18.05
CA ILE A 117 -1.01 0.35 -17.10
C ILE A 117 -1.43 1.76 -17.52
N ILE A 118 -2.73 1.98 -17.67
CA ILE A 118 -3.34 3.30 -17.85
C ILE A 118 -3.95 3.69 -16.50
N LEU A 119 -3.34 4.66 -15.82
CA LEU A 119 -3.79 5.14 -14.52
C LEU A 119 -4.58 6.45 -14.67
N LEU A 120 -5.79 6.47 -14.12
CA LEU A 120 -6.67 7.64 -14.07
C LEU A 120 -6.61 8.26 -12.67
N ALA A 121 -6.09 9.49 -12.56
CA ALA A 121 -6.00 10.27 -11.33
C ALA A 121 -5.99 11.76 -11.66
N GLU A 122 -6.76 12.57 -10.92
CA GLU A 122 -6.84 14.02 -11.16
C GLU A 122 -5.57 14.77 -10.74
N CYS A 123 -4.96 14.37 -9.62
CA CYS A 123 -3.70 14.92 -9.10
C CYS A 123 -3.69 16.45 -8.99
N THR A 124 -4.73 17.02 -8.38
CA THR A 124 -4.90 18.49 -8.23
C THR A 124 -3.74 19.16 -7.49
N GLU A 125 -3.06 18.45 -6.59
CA GLU A 125 -1.83 18.88 -5.89
C GLU A 125 -0.53 18.40 -6.55
N LYS A 126 -0.57 18.02 -7.83
CA LYS A 126 0.59 17.56 -8.61
C LYS A 126 1.28 16.36 -7.95
N TYR A 127 2.57 16.47 -7.61
CA TYR A 127 3.37 15.38 -7.03
C TYR A 127 3.01 15.09 -5.57
N GLY A 128 2.66 16.11 -4.79
CA GLY A 128 2.16 15.99 -3.41
C GLY A 128 3.23 15.90 -2.31
N GLU A 129 4.44 15.46 -2.61
CA GLU A 129 5.55 15.41 -1.65
C GLU A 129 6.84 15.85 -2.34
N ALA A 130 7.60 16.74 -1.69
CA ALA A 130 8.72 17.44 -2.32
C ALA A 130 9.92 16.53 -2.60
N THR A 131 10.19 15.56 -1.71
CA THR A 131 11.27 14.58 -1.90
C THR A 131 10.93 13.65 -3.07
N PHE A 132 9.67 13.21 -3.16
CA PHE A 132 9.12 12.42 -4.24
C PHE A 132 9.20 13.17 -5.56
N GLU A 133 8.73 14.42 -5.62
CA GLU A 133 8.84 15.30 -6.79
C GLU A 133 10.29 15.39 -7.27
N LYS A 134 11.19 15.79 -6.37
CA LYS A 134 12.63 15.90 -6.65
C LYS A 134 13.20 14.58 -7.19
N TRP A 135 12.85 13.46 -6.58
CA TRP A 135 13.40 12.15 -6.96
C TRP A 135 12.91 11.71 -8.34
N ILE A 136 11.65 11.99 -8.68
CA ILE A 136 11.07 11.70 -9.98
C ILE A 136 11.67 12.61 -11.05
N GLU A 137 11.79 13.92 -10.80
CA GLU A 137 12.33 14.89 -11.76
C GLU A 137 13.84 14.72 -12.02
N GLU A 138 14.61 14.34 -11.00
CA GLU A 138 16.07 14.15 -11.11
C GLU A 138 16.47 12.76 -11.64
N ALA A 139 15.52 11.84 -11.82
CA ALA A 139 15.81 10.49 -12.32
C ALA A 139 15.77 10.45 -13.85
N ASN A 140 16.81 9.89 -14.47
CA ASN A 140 16.79 9.63 -15.91
C ASN A 140 16.11 8.29 -16.22
N THR A 141 16.17 7.36 -15.27
CA THR A 141 15.58 6.02 -15.37
C THR A 141 14.98 5.58 -14.02
N PRO A 142 14.01 4.64 -14.02
CA PRO A 142 13.52 4.04 -12.76
C PRO A 142 14.63 3.43 -11.89
N ASP A 143 15.68 2.91 -12.52
CA ASP A 143 16.82 2.32 -11.81
C ASP A 143 17.59 3.34 -10.95
N ASP A 144 17.58 4.62 -11.32
CA ASP A 144 18.21 5.68 -10.53
C ASP A 144 17.53 5.81 -9.16
N ILE A 145 16.20 5.75 -9.15
CA ILE A 145 15.37 5.79 -7.94
C ILE A 145 15.64 4.56 -7.07
N ILE A 146 15.66 3.36 -7.68
CA ILE A 146 15.93 2.10 -6.97
C ILE A 146 17.32 2.12 -6.31
N LYS A 147 18.34 2.63 -7.01
CA LYS A 147 19.70 2.78 -6.45
C LYS A 147 19.71 3.75 -5.27
N ARG A 148 19.02 4.88 -5.36
CA ARG A 148 18.91 5.85 -4.25
C ARG A 148 18.27 5.20 -3.02
N LEU A 149 17.13 4.50 -3.19
CA LEU A 149 16.45 3.78 -2.11
C LEU A 149 17.35 2.76 -1.41
N LYS A 150 18.16 2.00 -2.19
CA LYS A 150 19.10 1.01 -1.62
C LYS A 150 20.25 1.63 -0.84
N ASN A 151 20.69 2.83 -1.23
CA ASN A 151 21.77 3.51 -0.54
C ASN A 151 21.30 4.18 0.74
N LYS A 152 20.17 4.88 0.68
CA LYS A 152 19.55 5.55 1.83
C LYS A 152 18.07 5.83 1.55
N PHE A 153 17.20 5.25 2.38
CA PHE A 153 15.82 5.68 2.46
C PHE A 153 15.74 7.06 3.14
N VAL A 154 14.93 7.96 2.60
CA VAL A 154 14.70 9.33 3.09
C VAL A 154 13.21 9.64 3.09
#